data_AF-A0A2N3A5G1-F1
#
_entry.id   AF-A0A2N3A5G1-F1
#
_cell.length_a   1.000
_cell.length_b   1.000
_cell.length_c   1.000
_cell.angle_alpha   90.00
_cell.angle_beta   90.00
_cell.angle_gamma   90.00
#
_symmetry.space_group_name_H-M   'P 1'
#
loop_
_entity.id
_entity.type
_entity.pdbx_description
1 polymer ?
#
loop_
_entity_poly.entity_id
_entity_poly.type
_entity_poly.pdbx_seq_one_letter_code
_entity_poly.pdbx_strand_id
1 'polypeptide(L)' 'MTDFIYWLGDFFYTIFGWLRFLGELFINPNVIFIVLGFVGLFFWLNKQGKYNKEAQSRGSLK' A
#
# COMPACT_ATOMS: atom_id res chain seq x y z
N MET A 1 -21.50 31.55 22.47
CA MET A 1 -20.39 30.61 22.79
C MET A 1 -20.78 29.18 22.49
N THR A 2 -21.94 28.73 22.97
CA THR A 2 -22.47 27.38 22.70
C THR A 2 -22.59 27.06 21.20
N ASP A 3 -23.13 27.98 20.39
CA ASP A 3 -23.30 27.76 18.94
C ASP A 3 -21.97 27.60 18.20
N PHE A 4 -20.95 28.34 18.63
CA PHE A 4 -19.60 28.22 18.07
C PHE A 4 -19.00 26.84 18.38
N ILE A 5 -19.21 26.31 19.59
CA ILE A 5 -18.72 24.97 19.97
C ILE A 5 -19.43 23.87 19.17
N TYR A 6 -20.76 23.98 18.97
CA TYR A 6 -21.50 23.02 18.16
C TYR A 6 -21.08 23.05 16.68
N TRP A 7 -20.97 24.26 16.12
CA TRP A 7 -20.51 24.43 14.75
C TRP A 7 -19.09 23.87 14.55
N LEU A 8 -18.19 24.12 15.49
CA LEU A 8 -16.82 23.60 15.44
C LEU A 8 -16.80 22.06 15.54
N GLY A 9 -17.68 21.49 16.37
CA GLY A 9 -17.89 20.04 16.46
C GLY A 9 -18.35 19.43 15.14
N ASP A 10 -19.36 20.02 14.51
CA ASP A 10 -19.89 19.55 13.21
C ASP A 10 -18.86 19.65 12.08
N PHE A 11 -18.04 20.71 12.11
CA PHE A 11 -16.93 20.88 11.17
C PHE A 11 -15.91 19.73 11.29
N PHE A 12 -15.46 19.44 12.52
CA PHE A 12 -14.52 18.34 12.74
C PHE A 12 -15.14 16.97 12.45
N TYR A 13 -16.39 16.73 12.84
CA TYR A 13 -17.10 15.49 12.55
C TYR A 13 -17.15 15.21 11.04
N THR A 14 -17.49 16.24 10.26
CA THR A 14 -17.53 16.17 8.81
C THR A 14 -16.16 15.86 8.22
N ILE A 15 -15.12 16.59 8.64
CA ILE A 15 -13.74 16.38 8.15
C ILE A 15 -13.24 14.98 8.47
N PHE A 16 -13.41 14.51 9.70
CA PHE A 16 -12.95 13.19 10.10
C PHE A 16 -13.75 12.07 9.44
N GLY A 17 -15.05 12.30 9.16
CA GLY A 17 -15.86 11.39 8.34
C GLY A 17 -15.28 11.20 6.93
N TRP A 18 -14.94 12.31 6.26
CA TRP A 18 -14.26 12.27 4.95
C TRP A 18 -12.89 11.61 5.01
N LEU A 19 -12.10 11.91 6.05
CA LEU A 19 -10.77 11.33 6.22
C LEU A 19 -10.84 9.81 6.40
N ARG A 20 -11.82 9.34 7.19
CA ARG A 20 -12.08 7.92 7.40
C ARG A 20 -12.54 7.24 6.11
N PHE A 21 -13.47 7.84 5.39
CA PHE A 21 -13.92 7.34 4.08
C PHE A 21 -12.77 7.21 3.09
N LEU A 22 -11.89 8.22 3.00
CA LEU A 22 -10.72 8.17 2.14
C LEU A 22 -9.72 7.09 2.58
N GLY A 23 -9.47 6.95 3.89
CA GLY A 23 -8.55 5.93 4.41
C GLY A 23 -9.06 4.49 4.28
N GLU A 24 -10.36 4.26 4.44
CA GLU A 24 -10.97 2.93 4.34
C GLU A 24 -11.23 2.52 2.89
N LEU A 25 -11.72 3.43 2.03
CA LEU A 25 -12.20 3.12 0.68
C LEU A 25 -11.22 3.48 -0.45
N PHE A 26 -10.49 4.60 -0.34
CA PHE A 26 -9.71 5.16 -1.47
C PHE A 26 -8.20 4.93 -1.36
N ILE A 27 -7.62 5.03 -0.15
CA ILE A 27 -6.18 4.91 0.11
C ILE A 27 -5.95 4.01 1.32
N ASN A 28 -6.42 2.76 1.25
CA ASN A 28 -6.15 1.79 2.30
C ASN A 28 -4.67 1.37 2.24
N PRO A 29 -3.81 1.76 3.20
CA PRO A 29 -2.39 1.49 3.13
C PRO A 29 -2.11 -0.01 3.08
N ASN A 30 -2.94 -0.82 3.75
CA ASN A 30 -2.79 -2.26 3.75
C ASN A 30 -2.97 -2.85 2.35
N VAL A 31 -3.96 -2.37 1.60
CA VAL A 31 -4.19 -2.82 0.21
C VAL A 31 -3.00 -2.41 -0.67
N ILE A 32 -2.49 -1.19 -0.50
CA ILE A 32 -1.31 -0.71 -1.25
C ILE A 32 -0.09 -1.59 -0.93
N PHE A 33 0.18 -1.88 0.34
CA PHE A 33 1.30 -2.75 0.73
C PHE A 33 1.16 -4.18 0.23
N ILE A 34 -0.06 -4.73 0.23
CA ILE A 34 -0.34 -6.06 -0.33
C ILE A 34 -0.04 -6.07 -1.84
N VAL A 35 -0.54 -5.08 -2.58
CA VAL A 35 -0.30 -4.97 -4.03
C VAL A 35 1.19 -4.81 -4.33
N LEU A 36 1.89 -3.92 -3.61
CA LEU A 36 3.34 -3.72 -3.77
C LEU A 36 4.13 -4.97 -3.43
N GLY A 37 3.79 -5.66 -2.34
CA GLY A 37 4.42 -6.93 -1.95
C GLY A 37 4.21 -8.01 -3.00
N PHE A 38 2.99 -8.13 -3.53
CA PHE A 38 2.65 -9.07 -4.60
C PHE A 38 3.45 -8.77 -5.87
N VAL A 39 3.38 -7.55 -6.39
CA VAL A 39 4.13 -7.15 -7.60
C VAL A 39 5.63 -7.33 -7.41
N GLY A 40 6.15 -6.94 -6.24
CA GLY A 40 7.56 -7.10 -5.88
C GLY A 40 8.00 -8.57 -5.86
N LEU A 41 7.18 -9.46 -5.31
CA LEU A 41 7.44 -10.90 -5.28
C LEU A 41 7.57 -11.47 -6.70
N PHE A 42 6.60 -11.19 -7.58
CA PHE A 42 6.64 -11.70 -8.95
C PHE A 42 7.80 -11.09 -9.76
N PHE A 43 8.11 -9.81 -9.55
CA PHE A 43 9.28 -9.20 -10.16
C PHE A 43 10.58 -9.87 -9.70
N TRP A 44 10.69 -10.17 -8.40
CA TRP A 44 11.86 -10.83 -7.84
C TRP A 44 12.01 -12.27 -8.34
N LEU A 45 10.94 -13.06 -8.35
CA LEU A 45 10.96 -14.45 -8.87
C LEU A 45 11.37 -14.50 -10.35
N ASN A 46 10.91 -13.56 -11.17
CA ASN A 46 11.33 -13.44 -12.56
C ASN A 46 12.84 -13.17 -12.69
N LYS A 47 13.38 -12.25 -11.87
CA LYS A 47 14.83 -11.98 -11.83
C LYS A 47 15.62 -13.20 -11.33
N GLN A 48 15.13 -13.86 -10.29
CA GLN A 48 15.76 -15.06 -9.75
C GLN A 48 15.84 -16.17 -10.81
N GLY A 49 14.75 -16.41 -11.55
CA GLY A 49 14.72 -17.36 -12.66
C GLY A 49 15.74 -17.03 -13.76
N LYS A 50 15.88 -15.75 -14.10
CA LYS A 50 16.91 -15.29 -15.05
C LYS A 50 18.32 -15.59 -14.54
N TYR A 51 18.63 -15.20 -13.31
CA TYR A 51 19.97 -15.40 -12.75
C TYR A 51 20.31 -16.88 -12.52
N ASN A 52 19.33 -17.71 -12.16
CA ASN A 52 19.53 -19.15 -12.06
C ASN A 52 19.94 -19.74 -13.42
N LYS A 53 19.26 -19.36 -14.52
CA LYS A 53 19.63 -19.80 -15.87
C LYS A 53 21.03 -19.34 -16.28
N GLU A 54 21.36 -18.08 -16.00
CA GLU A 54 22.71 -17.55 -16.26
C GLU A 54 23.78 -18.32 -15.49
N ALA A 55 23.54 -18.61 -14.21
CA ALA A 55 24.49 -19.34 -13.38
C ALA A 55 24.64 -20.82 -13.81
N GLN A 56 23.58 -21.45 -14.35
CA GLN A 56 23.68 -22.80 -14.93
C GLN A 56 24.55 -22.79 -16.17
N SER A 57 24.34 -21.81 -17.06
CA SER A 57 25.12 -21.67 -18.30
C SER A 57 26.60 -21.40 -18.06
N ARG A 58 26.95 -20.73 -16.95
CA ARG A 58 28.32 -20.36 -16.58
C ARG A 58 28.99 -21.37 -15.65
N GLY A 59 28.32 -22.48 -15.30
CA GLY A 59 28.85 -23.49 -14.38
C GLY A 59 29.08 -23.00 -12.95
N SER A 60 28.45 -21.89 -12.55
CA SER A 60 28.61 -21.29 -11.22
C SER A 60 27.54 -21.74 -10.21
N LEU A 61 26.52 -22.49 -10.67
CA LEU A 61 25.61 -23.21 -9.78
C LEU A 61 26.27 -24.54 -9.38
N LYS A 62 26.57 -24.67 -8.09
CA LYS A 62 26.92 -25.96 -7.47
C LYS A 62 25.68 -26.82 -7.32
#